data_AF-A0A7V9EL56-F1
#
_entry.id   AF-A0A7V9EL56-F1
#
_cell.length_a   1.000
_cell.length_b   1.000
_cell.length_c   1.000
_cell.angle_alpha   90.00
_cell.angle_beta   90.00
_cell.angle_gamma   90.00
#
_symmetry.space_group_name_H-M   'P 1'
#
loop_
_entity.id
_entity.type
_entity.pdbx_description
1 polymer ?
#
loop_
_entity_poly.entity_id
_entity_poly.type
_entity_poly.pdbx_seq_one_letter_code
_entity_poly.pdbx_strand_id
1 'polypeptide(L)'
;MGEFAKHWRRTVRRGRLTLGLVLAVLTMACTQGRPTGGVRSSDTPPIPQPTHAQLAAAKLAGLPVAPESERVDIAGPTFSDPTNITNPLFPINDLRSAILSGRVDDKPFHTETTLLPETRIIEWAEGEVVKTRVSQYVAYLDGRLQETALDFYAQADDGSVWYFGEEVFDYRDGAIFSTEGTWLAGRDGPPAMIMPGDPQVGDVHRAENIPGVAFEEVAITTVGKTVEGPTGPVKGALVGRELHDDGTFSDKVFAPGYGEFFSAHEGDVEAMALAVPSDALHGPVPEDLDTLSGEADGVFQATRSRRWRVASVGLKELSAAWDHYGKSDVPPRLAREMNRAVASLTAALRSRHQAPAGTAAIDVAQVARDLRLRYEPPADIDLARMKLWARQILVDAGTKDLGGLTGDVATLEWTRERIAHTLAKVDVVRIDTHLLALNGSVADEDFEAGSTAAQRLIHTLAGIGSASTR
;
A
#
# COMPACT_ATOMS: atom_id res chain seq x y z
N MET A 1 14.52 -19.35 -34.64
CA MET A 1 14.21 -19.73 -33.23
C MET A 1 15.44 -20.18 -32.42
N GLY A 2 16.44 -20.89 -32.96
CA GLY A 2 17.51 -21.50 -32.13
C GLY A 2 18.58 -20.58 -31.50
N GLU A 3 18.93 -19.43 -32.11
CA GLU A 3 20.07 -18.61 -31.65
C GLU A 3 19.70 -17.50 -30.65
N PHE A 4 18.53 -16.85 -30.80
CA PHE A 4 18.05 -15.78 -29.91
C PHE A 4 18.05 -16.21 -28.43
N ALA A 5 17.63 -17.45 -28.16
CA ALA A 5 17.57 -18.03 -26.81
C ALA A 5 18.94 -18.19 -26.11
N LYS A 6 20.06 -18.15 -26.85
CA LYS A 6 21.42 -18.26 -26.28
C LYS A 6 21.98 -16.91 -25.83
N HIS A 7 21.60 -15.81 -26.49
CA HIS A 7 22.00 -14.46 -26.07
C HIS A 7 21.25 -14.07 -24.77
N TRP A 8 19.93 -14.33 -24.74
CA TRP A 8 19.07 -14.13 -23.56
C TRP A 8 19.67 -14.73 -22.28
N ARG A 9 20.07 -16.01 -22.31
CA ARG A 9 20.67 -16.72 -21.16
C ARG A 9 22.04 -16.20 -20.71
N ARG A 10 22.70 -15.31 -21.47
CA ARG A 10 23.93 -14.62 -21.04
C ARG A 10 23.63 -13.25 -20.42
N THR A 11 22.67 -12.50 -20.94
CA THR A 11 22.22 -11.22 -20.35
C THR A 11 21.58 -11.44 -18.99
N VAL A 12 20.67 -12.42 -18.87
CA VAL A 12 20.01 -12.84 -17.61
C VAL A 12 21.02 -13.29 -16.52
N ARG A 13 22.26 -13.63 -16.89
CA ARG A 13 23.32 -14.01 -15.94
C ARG A 13 24.24 -12.86 -15.51
N ARG A 14 23.96 -11.63 -15.95
CA ARG A 14 24.57 -10.38 -15.45
C ARG A 14 23.54 -9.37 -14.99
N GLY A 15 22.33 -9.39 -15.54
CA GLY A 15 21.14 -8.74 -14.99
C GLY A 15 20.46 -9.59 -13.91
N ARG A 16 21.22 -10.10 -12.94
CA ARG A 16 20.68 -10.61 -11.66
C ARG A 16 20.62 -9.46 -10.66
N LEU A 17 19.93 -8.39 -11.08
CA LEU A 17 19.11 -7.63 -10.16
C LEU A 17 17.77 -8.36 -10.19
N THR A 18 17.59 -9.30 -9.27
CA THR A 18 16.25 -9.56 -8.74
C THR A 18 15.82 -8.26 -8.10
N LEU A 19 15.10 -7.43 -8.87
CA LEU A 19 14.37 -6.30 -8.32
C LEU A 19 13.09 -6.85 -7.68
N GLY A 20 13.28 -7.71 -6.66
CA GLY A 20 12.30 -7.78 -5.60
C GLY A 20 12.42 -6.45 -4.89
N LEU A 21 11.38 -5.61 -5.02
CA LEU A 21 11.21 -4.55 -4.02
C LEU A 21 11.12 -5.26 -2.67
N VAL A 22 11.74 -4.69 -1.64
CA VAL A 22 11.57 -5.19 -0.28
C VAL A 22 10.11 -5.03 0.09
N LEU A 23 9.40 -6.15 0.27
CA LEU A 23 8.03 -6.15 0.76
C LEU A 23 8.05 -5.73 2.23
N ALA A 24 7.92 -4.42 2.48
CA ALA A 24 8.13 -3.87 3.81
C ALA A 24 6.91 -4.10 4.72
N VAL A 25 6.87 -5.25 5.41
CA VAL A 25 5.82 -5.60 6.39
C VAL A 25 6.27 -5.29 7.86
N LEU A 26 5.33 -5.18 8.81
CA LEU A 26 5.45 -4.28 9.99
C LEU A 26 6.26 -4.82 11.23
N THR A 27 6.45 -4.01 12.32
CA THR A 27 6.07 -4.23 13.78
C THR A 27 6.88 -3.60 14.97
N MET A 28 6.30 -3.51 16.20
CA MET A 28 6.60 -2.58 17.34
C MET A 28 6.98 -3.30 18.69
N ALA A 29 7.22 -2.81 19.95
CA ALA A 29 7.21 -1.55 20.77
C ALA A 29 7.98 -1.64 22.15
N CYS A 30 7.74 -0.67 23.08
CA CYS A 30 7.94 -0.47 24.56
C CYS A 30 8.98 -1.21 25.50
N THR A 31 9.43 -0.53 26.58
CA THR A 31 9.99 -1.04 27.90
C THR A 31 9.92 0.12 28.93
N GLN A 32 10.03 -0.02 30.27
CA GLN A 32 10.12 -1.13 31.26
C GLN A 32 9.53 -0.59 32.61
N GLY A 33 9.18 -1.35 33.66
CA GLY A 33 9.33 -2.79 33.97
C GLY A 33 9.13 -3.07 35.50
N ARG A 34 9.31 -4.26 36.09
CA ARG A 34 9.37 -5.69 35.64
C ARG A 34 9.69 -6.60 36.87
N PRO A 35 8.76 -6.98 37.78
CA PRO A 35 9.11 -7.88 38.89
C PRO A 35 9.25 -9.34 38.43
N THR A 36 9.83 -10.18 39.30
CA THR A 36 10.44 -11.46 38.93
C THR A 36 9.57 -12.70 39.17
N GLY A 37 9.66 -13.66 38.25
CA GLY A 37 9.68 -15.08 38.59
C GLY A 37 8.41 -15.87 38.30
N GLY A 38 8.50 -16.80 37.34
CA GLY A 38 7.49 -17.82 37.08
C GLY A 38 7.65 -18.42 35.69
N VAL A 39 8.04 -19.69 35.59
CA VAL A 39 7.92 -20.45 34.34
C VAL A 39 6.44 -20.72 34.13
N ARG A 40 5.81 -20.00 33.20
CA ARG A 40 4.48 -20.37 32.72
C ARG A 40 4.62 -21.61 31.83
N SER A 41 4.02 -22.72 32.26
CA SER A 41 3.60 -23.76 31.32
C SER A 41 2.53 -23.11 30.43
N SER A 42 2.86 -22.89 29.16
CA SER A 42 1.84 -22.71 28.13
C SER A 42 1.34 -24.10 27.76
N ASP A 43 0.12 -24.42 28.13
CA ASP A 43 -0.47 -25.74 27.82
C ASP A 43 -0.91 -25.84 26.33
N THR A 44 -0.73 -24.77 25.54
CA THR A 44 -0.77 -24.80 24.07
C THR A 44 0.46 -25.51 23.49
N PRO A 45 0.29 -26.32 22.42
CA PRO A 45 1.43 -26.92 21.72
C PRO A 45 2.31 -25.83 21.06
N PRO A 46 3.60 -26.09 20.82
CA PRO A 46 4.45 -25.15 20.07
C PRO A 46 4.00 -25.04 18.62
N ILE A 47 4.18 -23.87 18.01
CA ILE A 47 3.91 -23.69 16.58
C ILE A 47 5.00 -24.41 15.76
N PRO A 48 4.67 -25.08 14.64
CA PRO A 48 5.69 -25.71 13.79
C PRO A 48 6.70 -24.66 13.27
N GLN A 49 8.00 -24.90 13.46
CA GLN A 49 9.07 -24.05 12.95
C GLN A 49 9.84 -24.77 11.81
N PRO A 50 10.34 -24.06 10.79
CA PRO A 50 11.08 -24.70 9.69
C PRO A 50 12.34 -25.43 10.17
N THR A 51 12.50 -26.67 9.74
CA THR A 51 13.68 -27.48 10.10
C THR A 51 14.96 -26.93 9.49
N HIS A 52 16.10 -27.24 10.09
CA HIS A 52 17.42 -26.91 9.53
C HIS A 52 17.61 -27.43 8.09
N ALA A 53 16.94 -28.54 7.72
CA ALA A 53 16.95 -29.05 6.34
C ALA A 53 16.17 -28.16 5.36
N GLN A 54 15.03 -27.59 5.77
CA GLN A 54 14.28 -26.61 4.98
C GLN A 54 15.07 -25.30 4.83
N LEU A 55 15.62 -24.78 5.92
CA LEU A 55 16.50 -23.61 5.91
C LEU A 55 17.72 -23.83 5.00
N ALA A 56 18.34 -25.01 5.02
CA ALA A 56 19.46 -25.35 4.14
C ALA A 56 19.05 -25.47 2.66
N ALA A 57 17.87 -26.02 2.37
CA ALA A 57 17.33 -26.09 1.00
C ALA A 57 17.02 -24.70 0.43
N ALA A 58 16.45 -23.81 1.25
CA ALA A 58 16.22 -22.41 0.92
C ALA A 58 17.53 -21.59 0.79
N LYS A 59 18.64 -22.09 1.37
CA LYS A 59 19.97 -21.45 1.54
C LYS A 59 20.09 -20.50 2.75
N LEU A 60 19.04 -20.39 3.55
CA LEU A 60 18.98 -19.56 4.77
C LEU A 60 19.80 -20.11 5.95
N ALA A 61 20.28 -21.36 5.88
CA ALA A 61 21.06 -21.98 6.98
C ALA A 61 22.43 -21.33 7.28
N GLY A 62 22.85 -20.32 6.51
CA GLY A 62 24.01 -19.48 6.80
C GLY A 62 23.68 -18.10 7.38
N LEU A 63 22.40 -17.76 7.54
CA LEU A 63 21.96 -16.46 8.06
C LEU A 63 22.21 -16.32 9.57
N PRO A 64 22.47 -15.10 10.08
CA PRO A 64 22.71 -14.81 11.49
C PRO A 64 21.39 -14.74 12.30
N VAL A 65 20.54 -15.77 12.18
CA VAL A 65 19.26 -15.87 12.91
C VAL A 65 19.45 -16.02 14.42
N ALA A 66 18.49 -15.49 15.18
CA ALA A 66 18.47 -15.54 16.64
C ALA A 66 18.27 -16.97 17.19
N PRO A 67 18.79 -17.28 18.38
CA PRO A 67 18.51 -18.55 19.06
C PRO A 67 17.06 -18.62 19.54
N GLU A 68 16.50 -19.82 19.64
CA GLU A 68 15.13 -20.07 20.14
C GLU A 68 14.87 -19.47 21.54
N SER A 69 15.90 -19.24 22.35
CA SER A 69 15.81 -18.60 23.68
C SER A 69 15.49 -17.10 23.64
N GLU A 70 15.60 -16.44 22.49
CA GLU A 70 15.28 -15.02 22.27
C GLU A 70 13.96 -14.85 21.48
N ARG A 71 13.35 -15.96 21.03
CA ARG A 71 12.20 -15.96 20.14
C ARG A 71 10.87 -16.00 20.91
N VAL A 72 9.99 -15.05 20.64
CA VAL A 72 8.67 -14.92 21.30
C VAL A 72 7.51 -15.59 20.54
N ASP A 73 7.76 -16.04 19.30
CA ASP A 73 6.81 -16.60 18.34
C ASP A 73 6.89 -18.13 18.18
N ILE A 74 7.42 -18.83 19.20
CA ILE A 74 7.56 -20.30 19.21
C ILE A 74 6.40 -21.02 19.92
N ALA A 75 5.62 -20.31 20.74
CA ALA A 75 4.42 -20.85 21.37
C ALA A 75 3.24 -20.86 20.39
N GLY A 76 2.37 -21.87 20.47
CA GLY A 76 1.15 -21.92 19.67
C GLY A 76 0.15 -20.84 20.13
N PRO A 77 -0.32 -19.96 19.23
CA PRO A 77 -1.32 -18.94 19.56
C PRO A 77 -2.72 -19.53 19.75
N THR A 78 -3.52 -18.89 20.60
CA THR A 78 -4.96 -19.15 20.77
C THR A 78 -5.76 -17.99 20.18
N PHE A 79 -6.85 -18.29 19.47
CA PHE A 79 -7.64 -17.31 18.72
C PHE A 79 -9.13 -17.34 19.12
N SER A 80 -9.49 -16.72 20.25
CA SER A 80 -10.89 -16.65 20.71
C SER A 80 -11.70 -15.54 20.02
N ASP A 81 -11.06 -14.43 19.65
CA ASP A 81 -11.68 -13.34 18.85
C ASP A 81 -10.70 -12.80 17.78
N PRO A 82 -10.26 -13.64 16.82
CA PRO A 82 -9.11 -13.36 15.96
C PRO A 82 -9.22 -12.10 15.11
N THR A 83 -10.45 -11.66 14.81
CA THR A 83 -10.68 -10.46 13.98
C THR A 83 -10.75 -9.17 14.79
N ASN A 84 -10.63 -9.24 16.12
CA ASN A 84 -10.65 -8.08 17.02
C ASN A 84 -9.23 -7.57 17.30
N ILE A 85 -8.49 -7.34 16.20
CA ILE A 85 -7.14 -6.81 16.19
C ILE A 85 -7.15 -5.40 16.80
N THR A 86 -6.64 -5.30 18.01
CA THR A 86 -6.71 -4.16 18.93
C THR A 86 -5.33 -3.75 19.46
N ASN A 87 -4.28 -4.50 19.10
CA ASN A 87 -2.90 -4.17 19.39
C ASN A 87 -2.57 -2.78 18.79
N PRO A 88 -2.27 -1.74 19.60
CA PRO A 88 -2.19 -0.35 19.13
C PRO A 88 -1.05 -0.13 18.13
N LEU A 89 0.08 -0.77 18.40
CA LEU A 89 0.60 -1.92 17.70
C LEU A 89 0.49 -1.93 16.15
N PHE A 90 -0.49 -2.70 15.71
CA PHE A 90 -0.82 -3.06 14.33
C PHE A 90 -2.33 -2.79 14.19
N PRO A 91 -2.77 -1.52 14.11
CA PRO A 91 -4.15 -1.13 14.42
C PRO A 91 -5.11 -1.34 13.23
N ILE A 92 -4.92 -2.42 12.47
CA ILE A 92 -5.56 -2.68 11.17
C ILE A 92 -7.09 -2.61 11.22
N ASN A 93 -7.74 -2.99 12.33
CA ASN A 93 -9.19 -2.84 12.49
C ASN A 93 -9.67 -1.41 12.38
N ASP A 94 -8.88 -0.45 12.86
CA ASP A 94 -9.21 0.97 12.87
C ASP A 94 -8.56 1.72 11.69
N LEU A 95 -7.38 1.30 11.24
CA LEU A 95 -6.63 1.84 10.12
C LEU A 95 -7.37 1.61 8.78
N ARG A 96 -8.33 2.50 8.47
CA ARG A 96 -9.21 2.37 7.29
C ARG A 96 -8.48 2.61 5.99
N SER A 97 -7.57 3.56 6.00
CA SER A 97 -6.65 3.82 4.90
C SER A 97 -5.39 4.48 5.44
N ALA A 98 -4.23 4.04 4.97
CA ALA A 98 -2.97 4.72 5.21
C ALA A 98 -2.19 4.88 3.90
N ILE A 99 -1.42 5.95 3.83
CA ILE A 99 -0.59 6.35 2.70
C ILE A 99 0.84 6.52 3.19
N LEU A 100 1.78 5.88 2.52
CA LEU A 100 3.21 6.10 2.74
C LEU A 100 3.85 6.66 1.47
N SER A 101 4.76 7.61 1.66
CA SER A 101 5.38 8.36 0.56
C SER A 101 6.89 8.39 0.69
N GLY A 102 7.59 8.07 -0.40
CA GLY A 102 9.03 7.99 -0.40
C GLY A 102 9.64 7.90 -1.79
N ARG A 103 10.70 7.08 -1.91
CA ARG A 103 11.45 6.86 -3.15
C ARG A 103 12.03 5.45 -3.18
N VAL A 104 12.01 4.86 -4.38
CA VAL A 104 12.67 3.61 -4.73
C VAL A 104 13.40 3.85 -6.05
N ASP A 105 14.66 3.43 -6.16
CA ASP A 105 15.42 3.47 -7.43
C ASP A 105 15.49 4.91 -8.03
N ASP A 106 15.64 5.90 -7.14
CA ASP A 106 15.55 7.36 -7.36
C ASP A 106 14.21 7.89 -7.93
N LYS A 107 13.18 7.05 -8.09
CA LYS A 107 11.82 7.46 -8.52
C LYS A 107 10.95 7.85 -7.32
N PRO A 108 9.81 8.54 -7.51
CA PRO A 108 8.75 8.62 -6.50
C PRO A 108 8.19 7.22 -6.20
N PHE A 109 7.96 6.92 -4.92
CA PHE A 109 7.25 5.72 -4.47
C PHE A 109 6.09 6.14 -3.56
N HIS A 110 4.92 5.54 -3.77
CA HIS A 110 3.67 5.82 -3.05
C HIS A 110 2.95 4.48 -2.82
N THR A 111 2.50 4.23 -1.60
CA THR A 111 1.76 3.01 -1.26
C THR A 111 0.45 3.35 -0.55
N GLU A 112 -0.51 2.44 -0.66
CA GLU A 112 -1.81 2.55 -0.02
C GLU A 112 -2.18 1.23 0.65
N THR A 113 -2.37 1.23 1.97
CA THR A 113 -2.99 0.12 2.69
C THR A 113 -4.44 0.46 2.99
N THR A 114 -5.37 -0.47 2.74
CA THR A 114 -6.81 -0.31 2.98
C THR A 114 -7.38 -1.57 3.60
N LEU A 115 -8.01 -1.47 4.78
CA LEU A 115 -8.78 -2.57 5.36
C LEU A 115 -10.03 -2.84 4.51
N LEU A 116 -10.15 -4.04 3.96
CA LEU A 116 -11.35 -4.48 3.26
C LEU A 116 -12.46 -4.89 4.26
N PRO A 117 -13.74 -4.82 3.88
CA PRO A 117 -14.87 -5.21 4.74
C PRO A 117 -14.96 -6.72 4.98
N GLU A 118 -14.20 -7.52 4.23
CA GLU A 118 -14.29 -8.98 4.20
C GLU A 118 -13.40 -9.65 5.24
N THR A 119 -13.57 -10.97 5.37
CA THR A 119 -12.76 -11.81 6.26
C THR A 119 -12.51 -13.15 5.59
N ARG A 120 -11.25 -13.55 5.46
CA ARG A 120 -10.90 -14.88 4.95
C ARG A 120 -11.01 -15.91 6.09
N ILE A 121 -11.22 -17.18 5.74
CA ILE A 121 -11.14 -18.30 6.68
C ILE A 121 -9.99 -19.18 6.19
N ILE A 122 -9.06 -19.49 7.09
CA ILE A 122 -7.81 -20.21 6.79
C ILE A 122 -7.68 -21.36 7.79
N GLU A 123 -7.60 -22.59 7.27
CA GLU A 123 -7.20 -23.77 8.04
C GLU A 123 -5.67 -23.89 7.94
N TRP A 124 -4.96 -23.68 9.06
CA TRP A 124 -3.49 -23.58 9.08
C TRP A 124 -2.80 -24.84 9.63
N ALA A 125 -3.55 -25.68 10.33
CA ALA A 125 -3.23 -27.06 10.69
C ALA A 125 -4.54 -27.88 10.73
N GLU A 126 -4.45 -29.22 10.80
CA GLU A 126 -5.63 -30.11 10.74
C GLU A 126 -6.67 -29.78 11.82
N GLY A 127 -7.81 -29.21 11.43
CA GLY A 127 -8.87 -28.74 12.32
C GLY A 127 -8.67 -27.35 12.95
N GLU A 128 -7.50 -26.73 12.78
CA GLU A 128 -7.17 -25.41 13.33
C GLU A 128 -7.54 -24.29 12.33
N VAL A 129 -8.75 -23.76 12.49
CA VAL A 129 -9.39 -22.83 11.56
C VAL A 129 -9.49 -21.42 12.16
N VAL A 130 -8.83 -20.45 11.54
CA VAL A 130 -8.83 -19.04 11.96
C VAL A 130 -9.56 -18.18 10.93
N LYS A 131 -10.34 -17.20 11.42
CA LYS A 131 -10.90 -16.12 10.58
C LYS A 131 -9.98 -14.91 10.66
N THR A 132 -9.50 -14.43 9.53
CA THR A 132 -8.60 -13.27 9.42
C THR A 132 -9.32 -12.02 8.89
N ARG A 133 -8.75 -10.84 9.16
CA ARG A 133 -8.99 -9.61 8.40
C ARG A 133 -8.24 -9.68 7.07
N VAL A 134 -8.76 -8.97 6.07
CA VAL A 134 -8.11 -8.80 4.76
C VAL A 134 -7.64 -7.36 4.62
N SER A 135 -6.33 -7.15 4.50
CA SER A 135 -5.78 -5.88 4.01
C SER A 135 -5.71 -5.91 2.48
N GLN A 136 -5.72 -4.74 1.86
CA GLN A 136 -5.25 -4.57 0.49
C GLN A 136 -4.09 -3.58 0.51
N TYR A 137 -2.92 -4.01 0.05
CA TYR A 137 -1.76 -3.19 -0.25
C TYR A 137 -1.69 -2.90 -1.75
N VAL A 138 -1.35 -1.67 -2.12
CA VAL A 138 -1.13 -1.25 -3.51
C VAL A 138 0.09 -0.34 -3.57
N ALA A 139 1.07 -0.67 -4.41
CA ALA A 139 2.30 0.09 -4.60
C ALA A 139 2.39 0.73 -5.98
N TYR A 140 2.82 1.99 -6.03
CA TYR A 140 3.05 2.74 -7.26
C TYR A 140 4.48 3.28 -7.33
N LEU A 141 5.16 2.98 -8.44
CA LEU A 141 6.51 3.46 -8.75
C LEU A 141 6.45 4.43 -9.93
N ASP A 142 6.92 5.66 -9.74
CA ASP A 142 6.83 6.76 -10.74
C ASP A 142 5.40 6.99 -11.29
N GLY A 143 4.38 6.79 -10.43
CA GLY A 143 2.97 6.94 -10.78
C GLY A 143 2.36 5.77 -11.55
N ARG A 144 3.09 4.66 -11.77
CA ARG A 144 2.57 3.42 -12.37
C ARG A 144 2.42 2.33 -11.33
N LEU A 145 1.38 1.50 -11.49
CA LEU A 145 1.14 0.32 -10.67
C LEU A 145 2.35 -0.62 -10.73
N GLN A 146 2.95 -0.90 -9.57
CA GLN A 146 4.12 -1.75 -9.42
C GLN A 146 3.74 -3.10 -8.81
N GLU A 147 2.84 -3.11 -7.84
CA GLU A 147 2.50 -4.29 -7.06
C GLU A 147 1.13 -4.12 -6.38
N THR A 148 0.45 -5.23 -6.10
CA THR A 148 -0.67 -5.29 -5.16
C THR A 148 -0.64 -6.58 -4.36
N ALA A 149 -0.99 -6.52 -3.08
CA ALA A 149 -1.16 -7.70 -2.24
C ALA A 149 -2.51 -7.70 -1.51
N LEU A 150 -3.01 -8.90 -1.19
CA LEU A 150 -4.10 -9.13 -0.24
C LEU A 150 -3.57 -9.89 0.98
N ASP A 151 -3.36 -9.19 2.08
CA ASP A 151 -2.80 -9.74 3.33
C ASP A 151 -3.86 -10.36 4.25
N PHE A 152 -3.51 -11.41 5.00
CA PHE A 152 -4.41 -12.07 5.94
C PHE A 152 -3.92 -12.03 7.40
N TYR A 153 -4.52 -11.20 8.24
CA TYR A 153 -4.09 -10.99 9.65
C TYR A 153 -5.12 -11.43 10.68
N ALA A 154 -4.69 -11.94 11.84
CA ALA A 154 -5.52 -12.18 13.03
C ALA A 154 -4.74 -11.92 14.33
N GLN A 155 -5.43 -11.53 15.41
CA GLN A 155 -4.82 -11.33 16.73
C GLN A 155 -5.12 -12.48 17.68
N ALA A 156 -4.09 -12.99 18.35
CA ALA A 156 -4.19 -14.01 19.38
C ALA A 156 -4.60 -13.42 20.75
N ASP A 157 -5.04 -14.29 21.65
CA ASP A 157 -5.59 -13.93 22.97
C ASP A 157 -4.57 -13.28 23.92
N ASP A 158 -3.27 -13.35 23.61
CA ASP A 158 -2.19 -12.67 24.33
C ASP A 158 -1.88 -11.25 23.79
N GLY A 159 -2.57 -10.83 22.73
CA GLY A 159 -2.39 -9.55 22.05
C GLY A 159 -1.46 -9.60 20.83
N SER A 160 -0.74 -10.69 20.59
CA SER A 160 0.12 -10.81 19.41
C SER A 160 -0.70 -10.89 18.11
N VAL A 161 -0.24 -10.23 17.04
CA VAL A 161 -0.88 -10.27 15.71
C VAL A 161 -0.08 -11.20 14.82
N TRP A 162 -0.78 -12.08 14.11
CA TRP A 162 -0.24 -13.13 13.29
C TRP A 162 -0.65 -12.93 11.84
N TYR A 163 0.31 -13.17 10.95
CA TYR A 163 0.19 -13.14 9.50
C TYR A 163 -0.02 -14.56 8.99
N PHE A 164 -1.09 -14.76 8.21
CA PHE A 164 -1.48 -16.05 7.63
C PHE A 164 -1.12 -16.15 6.14
N GLY A 165 -0.34 -15.18 5.64
CA GLY A 165 0.08 -15.07 4.26
C GLY A 165 -0.75 -14.10 3.43
N GLU A 166 -0.58 -14.20 2.12
CA GLU A 166 -0.83 -13.15 1.14
C GLU A 166 -1.10 -13.70 -0.26
N GLU A 167 -1.75 -12.89 -1.09
CA GLU A 167 -1.83 -13.07 -2.54
C GLU A 167 -1.25 -11.83 -3.22
N VAL A 168 -0.02 -11.96 -3.74
CA VAL A 168 0.83 -10.90 -4.32
C VAL A 168 0.79 -10.95 -5.84
N PHE A 169 0.75 -9.77 -6.47
CA PHE A 169 0.72 -9.60 -7.92
C PHE A 169 1.71 -8.51 -8.35
N ASP A 170 2.83 -8.91 -8.95
CA ASP A 170 3.84 -7.99 -9.49
C ASP A 170 3.46 -7.49 -10.89
N TYR A 171 3.51 -6.18 -11.10
CA TYR A 171 3.15 -5.55 -12.37
C TYR A 171 4.37 -5.10 -13.19
N ARG A 172 4.29 -5.32 -14.51
CA ARG A 172 5.24 -4.81 -15.52
C ARG A 172 4.48 -4.52 -16.80
N ASP A 173 4.69 -3.33 -17.34
CA ASP A 173 3.94 -2.83 -18.51
C ASP A 173 2.42 -2.99 -18.28
N GLY A 174 1.97 -2.68 -17.06
CA GLY A 174 0.58 -2.76 -16.62
C GLY A 174 0.00 -4.17 -16.41
N ALA A 175 0.69 -5.23 -16.84
CA ALA A 175 0.23 -6.61 -16.70
C ALA A 175 0.94 -7.33 -15.54
N ILE A 176 0.26 -8.30 -14.93
CA ILE A 176 0.84 -9.19 -13.92
C ILE A 176 1.92 -10.05 -14.59
N PHE A 177 3.18 -9.96 -14.15
CA PHE A 177 4.28 -10.78 -14.67
C PHE A 177 4.78 -11.85 -13.68
N SER A 178 4.44 -11.69 -12.40
CA SER A 178 4.86 -12.55 -11.31
C SER A 178 3.83 -12.54 -10.17
N THR A 179 3.85 -13.61 -9.38
CA THR A 179 3.14 -13.77 -8.10
C THR A 179 4.10 -14.47 -7.11
N GLU A 180 5.38 -14.12 -7.18
CA GLU A 180 6.39 -14.45 -6.16
C GLU A 180 5.99 -13.75 -4.83
N GLY A 181 6.54 -14.15 -3.68
CA GLY A 181 5.97 -13.78 -2.36
C GLY A 181 4.77 -14.65 -1.97
N THR A 182 3.66 -14.58 -2.72
CA THR A 182 2.36 -15.27 -2.47
C THR A 182 2.45 -16.58 -1.66
N TRP A 183 2.23 -16.50 -0.35
CA TRP A 183 2.24 -17.64 0.57
C TRP A 183 0.93 -17.76 1.37
N LEU A 184 0.62 -18.95 1.90
CA LEU A 184 -0.56 -19.15 2.76
C LEU A 184 -0.26 -20.16 3.87
N ALA A 185 -0.63 -19.80 5.11
CA ALA A 185 -0.58 -20.70 6.26
C ALA A 185 -1.42 -21.97 6.00
N GLY A 186 -0.91 -23.13 6.43
CA GLY A 186 -1.47 -24.46 6.12
C GLY A 186 -1.16 -25.00 4.72
N ARG A 187 -0.83 -24.13 3.75
CA ARG A 187 -0.38 -24.53 2.40
C ARG A 187 1.14 -24.67 2.35
N ASP A 188 1.85 -23.62 2.77
CA ASP A 188 3.31 -23.50 2.59
C ASP A 188 4.09 -23.58 3.91
N GLY A 189 3.42 -23.29 5.03
CA GLY A 189 4.02 -23.29 6.38
C GLY A 189 3.04 -22.89 7.48
N PRO A 190 3.54 -22.58 8.70
CA PRO A 190 2.73 -22.00 9.77
C PRO A 190 2.32 -20.55 9.44
N PRO A 191 1.36 -19.94 10.17
CA PRO A 191 1.31 -18.49 10.26
C PRO A 191 2.57 -17.97 10.98
N ALA A 192 2.94 -16.72 10.69
CA ALA A 192 4.09 -16.03 11.26
C ALA A 192 3.61 -14.95 12.25
N MET A 193 4.38 -14.62 13.28
CA MET A 193 3.99 -13.55 14.20
C MET A 193 4.44 -12.23 13.59
N ILE A 194 3.51 -11.45 13.04
CA ILE A 194 3.84 -10.09 12.62
C ILE A 194 4.17 -9.28 13.88
N MET A 195 3.27 -9.21 14.88
CA MET A 195 3.38 -8.30 16.04
C MET A 195 3.39 -9.04 17.38
N PRO A 196 4.34 -8.80 18.30
CA PRO A 196 4.21 -9.26 19.68
C PRO A 196 3.16 -8.47 20.48
N GLY A 197 2.56 -9.10 21.50
CA GLY A 197 1.52 -8.48 22.33
C GLY A 197 2.00 -7.44 23.35
N ASP A 198 3.12 -7.72 24.02
CA ASP A 198 3.81 -6.81 24.97
C ASP A 198 5.33 -6.81 24.69
N PRO A 199 5.76 -6.32 23.51
CA PRO A 199 7.16 -6.38 23.05
C PRO A 199 8.13 -5.63 23.96
N GLN A 200 9.36 -6.16 24.10
CA GLN A 200 10.46 -5.66 24.91
C GLN A 200 11.79 -5.66 24.14
N VAL A 201 12.77 -4.84 24.55
CA VAL A 201 14.15 -4.86 23.98
C VAL A 201 14.76 -6.26 24.09
N GLY A 202 15.15 -6.82 22.95
CA GLY A 202 15.76 -8.15 22.84
C GLY A 202 14.77 -9.28 22.56
N ASP A 203 13.47 -9.01 22.47
CA ASP A 203 12.51 -9.96 21.90
C ASP A 203 12.78 -10.09 20.39
N VAL A 204 12.67 -11.30 19.85
CA VAL A 204 12.80 -11.59 18.42
C VAL A 204 11.58 -12.38 17.94
N HIS A 205 11.06 -12.06 16.76
CA HIS A 205 9.98 -12.79 16.10
C HIS A 205 10.24 -12.92 14.61
N ARG A 206 9.56 -13.85 13.94
CA ARG A 206 9.52 -13.87 12.47
C ARG A 206 8.23 -13.27 11.98
N ALA A 207 8.35 -12.11 11.31
CA ALA A 207 7.27 -11.52 10.54
C ALA A 207 6.87 -12.45 9.37
N GLU A 208 7.84 -13.14 8.78
CA GLU A 208 7.62 -14.18 7.76
C GLU A 208 8.48 -15.43 8.00
N ASN A 209 7.92 -16.62 7.79
CA ASN A 209 8.56 -17.88 8.20
C ASN A 209 8.37 -19.02 7.17
N ILE A 210 8.45 -18.70 5.88
CA ILE A 210 8.26 -19.63 4.74
C ILE A 210 9.55 -19.75 3.90
N PRO A 211 10.59 -20.48 4.38
CA PRO A 211 11.91 -20.55 3.72
C PRO A 211 11.88 -20.91 2.23
N GLY A 212 12.38 -19.99 1.41
CA GLY A 212 12.43 -20.14 -0.05
C GLY A 212 11.20 -19.58 -0.78
N VAL A 213 10.30 -18.91 -0.05
CA VAL A 213 9.26 -18.03 -0.59
C VAL A 213 9.35 -16.65 0.07
N ALA A 214 9.30 -16.61 1.41
CA ALA A 214 9.13 -15.39 2.20
C ALA A 214 9.76 -15.58 3.61
N PHE A 215 10.69 -14.73 4.05
CA PHE A 215 11.42 -14.90 5.32
C PHE A 215 12.03 -13.59 5.84
N GLU A 216 11.48 -13.09 6.95
CA GLU A 216 11.95 -11.92 7.69
C GLU A 216 12.01 -12.25 9.19
N GLU A 217 13.15 -11.98 9.84
CA GLU A 217 13.31 -12.14 11.30
C GLU A 217 13.64 -10.79 11.96
N VAL A 218 12.74 -10.30 12.82
CA VAL A 218 12.75 -8.96 13.41
C VAL A 218 13.23 -9.03 14.86
N ALA A 219 14.33 -8.35 15.18
CA ALA A 219 14.85 -8.15 16.52
C ALA A 219 14.46 -6.76 17.06
N ILE A 220 13.81 -6.72 18.22
CA ILE A 220 13.31 -5.48 18.82
C ILE A 220 14.46 -4.71 19.50
N THR A 221 14.86 -3.57 18.90
CA THR A 221 16.04 -2.80 19.35
C THR A 221 15.70 -1.59 20.22
N THR A 222 14.68 -0.82 19.84
CA THR A 222 14.40 0.51 20.40
C THR A 222 12.92 0.68 20.60
N VAL A 223 12.50 1.16 21.76
CA VAL A 223 11.17 0.88 22.27
C VAL A 223 10.61 2.11 23.01
N GLY A 224 9.29 2.32 22.97
CA GLY A 224 8.64 3.47 23.63
C GLY A 224 9.07 4.84 23.06
N LYS A 225 9.63 4.84 21.84
CA LYS A 225 10.22 5.99 21.15
C LYS A 225 9.17 7.07 20.88
N THR A 226 9.60 8.32 20.72
CA THR A 226 8.78 9.37 20.11
C THR A 226 9.30 9.64 18.70
N VAL A 227 8.40 9.75 17.73
CA VAL A 227 8.70 9.94 16.30
C VAL A 227 7.84 11.05 15.72
N GLU A 228 8.36 11.81 14.76
CA GLU A 228 7.62 12.89 14.10
C GLU A 228 6.68 12.32 13.02
N GLY A 229 5.37 12.44 13.22
CA GLY A 229 4.33 11.94 12.32
C GLY A 229 3.69 13.00 11.42
N PRO A 230 2.69 12.60 10.62
CA PRO A 230 2.03 13.50 9.66
C PRO A 230 1.45 14.76 10.31
N THR A 231 0.87 14.64 11.51
CA THR A 231 0.19 15.72 12.26
C THR A 231 0.84 16.06 13.60
N GLY A 232 2.02 15.49 13.90
CA GLY A 232 2.80 15.81 15.10
C GLY A 232 3.52 14.61 15.73
N PRO A 233 4.12 14.79 16.93
CA PRO A 233 4.93 13.75 17.57
C PRO A 233 4.09 12.59 18.13
N VAL A 234 4.30 11.38 17.59
CA VAL A 234 3.66 10.13 18.03
C VAL A 234 4.56 9.44 19.06
N LYS A 235 4.00 9.03 20.20
CA LYS A 235 4.72 8.38 21.32
C LYS A 235 4.43 6.87 21.34
N GLY A 236 5.36 6.08 21.87
CA GLY A 236 5.20 4.63 22.04
C GLY A 236 5.74 3.79 20.87
N ALA A 237 6.49 4.41 19.96
CA ALA A 237 7.01 3.79 18.74
C ALA A 237 8.15 2.78 18.98
N LEU A 238 8.44 1.96 17.96
CA LEU A 238 9.61 1.06 17.89
C LEU A 238 10.65 1.51 16.86
N VAL A 239 11.88 1.01 16.98
CA VAL A 239 12.69 0.54 15.84
C VAL A 239 12.99 -0.96 15.97
N GLY A 240 12.53 -1.76 15.01
CA GLY A 240 12.93 -3.15 14.84
C GLY A 240 14.07 -3.22 13.83
N ARG A 241 15.11 -4.01 14.11
CA ARG A 241 16.12 -4.37 13.11
C ARG A 241 15.79 -5.75 12.60
N GLU A 242 15.70 -5.86 11.29
CA GLU A 242 15.18 -7.04 10.62
C GLU A 242 16.23 -7.64 9.69
N LEU A 243 16.25 -8.96 9.66
CA LEU A 243 17.12 -9.80 8.85
C LEU A 243 16.35 -10.33 7.64
N HIS A 244 16.86 -10.04 6.44
CA HIS A 244 16.31 -10.43 5.15
C HIS A 244 16.80 -11.81 4.71
N ASP A 245 16.10 -12.44 3.75
CA ASP A 245 16.43 -13.78 3.25
C ASP A 245 17.82 -13.87 2.57
N ASP A 246 18.31 -12.75 2.05
CA ASP A 246 19.63 -12.60 1.45
C ASP A 246 20.76 -12.32 2.46
N GLY A 247 20.40 -12.00 3.71
CA GLY A 247 21.30 -11.70 4.82
C GLY A 247 21.65 -10.22 5.02
N THR A 248 20.99 -9.31 4.32
CA THR A 248 21.02 -7.86 4.62
C THR A 248 20.13 -7.51 5.82
N PHE A 249 20.16 -6.25 6.26
CA PHE A 249 19.32 -5.77 7.36
C PHE A 249 18.75 -4.36 7.16
N SER A 250 17.43 -4.22 7.26
CA SER A 250 16.71 -2.94 7.37
C SER A 250 16.66 -2.44 8.83
N ASP A 251 16.18 -1.21 9.02
CA ASP A 251 15.54 -0.77 10.27
C ASP A 251 14.11 -0.34 9.92
N LYS A 252 13.10 -1.06 10.43
CA LYS A 252 11.70 -0.67 10.28
C LYS A 252 11.17 -0.01 11.57
N VAL A 253 10.27 0.96 11.43
CA VAL A 253 9.79 1.87 12.49
C VAL A 253 8.27 1.92 12.46
N PHE A 254 7.67 1.92 13.65
CA PHE A 254 6.22 1.73 13.81
C PHE A 254 5.71 2.65 14.91
N ALA A 255 4.52 3.23 14.75
CA ALA A 255 3.93 4.14 15.73
C ALA A 255 2.45 3.82 16.07
N PRO A 256 2.01 3.99 17.34
CA PRO A 256 0.65 3.65 17.76
C PRO A 256 -0.42 4.42 16.98
N GLY A 257 -1.41 3.69 16.46
CA GLY A 257 -2.46 4.24 15.60
C GLY A 257 -2.08 4.35 14.11
N TYR A 258 -0.83 4.06 13.73
CA TYR A 258 -0.37 4.13 12.34
C TYR A 258 0.02 2.75 11.77
N GLY A 259 0.55 1.85 12.60
CA GLY A 259 1.24 0.66 12.10
C GLY A 259 2.59 1.08 11.49
N GLU A 260 2.83 0.71 10.22
CA GLU A 260 4.02 1.10 9.44
C GLU A 260 4.25 2.60 9.53
N PHE A 261 5.49 3.00 9.81
CA PHE A 261 5.82 4.41 10.01
C PHE A 261 7.03 4.85 9.19
N PHE A 262 8.05 4.00 9.10
CA PHE A 262 9.22 4.19 8.23
C PHE A 262 9.94 2.87 8.02
N SER A 263 10.23 2.55 6.76
CA SER A 263 11.15 1.51 6.33
C SER A 263 12.23 2.13 5.43
N ALA A 264 13.45 1.62 5.51
CA ALA A 264 14.52 1.99 4.59
C ALA A 264 15.51 0.83 4.36
N HIS A 265 15.90 0.66 3.11
CA HIS A 265 16.80 -0.40 2.66
C HIS A 265 17.69 0.13 1.52
N GLU A 266 19.02 -0.01 1.65
CA GLU A 266 20.11 0.46 0.74
C GLU A 266 20.07 1.91 0.18
N GLY A 267 19.05 2.71 0.53
CA GLY A 267 18.86 4.09 0.05
C GLY A 267 17.43 4.36 -0.40
N ASP A 268 16.68 3.31 -0.68
CA ASP A 268 15.22 3.34 -0.83
C ASP A 268 14.57 3.58 0.52
N VAL A 269 13.47 4.34 0.52
CA VAL A 269 12.77 4.79 1.73
C VAL A 269 11.27 4.82 1.45
N GLU A 270 10.50 4.23 2.36
CA GLU A 270 9.05 4.38 2.47
C GLU A 270 8.72 4.86 3.89
N ALA A 271 7.74 5.76 4.04
CA ALA A 271 7.33 6.20 5.38
C ALA A 271 6.02 6.97 5.38
N MET A 272 5.34 6.91 6.52
CA MET A 272 4.00 7.43 6.77
C MET A 272 3.82 8.88 6.32
N ALA A 273 2.85 9.08 5.44
CA ALA A 273 2.44 10.37 4.90
C ALA A 273 1.07 10.80 5.44
N LEU A 274 0.16 9.84 5.67
CA LEU A 274 -1.15 10.04 6.30
C LEU A 274 -1.80 8.71 6.72
N ALA A 275 -2.45 8.65 7.89
CA ALA A 275 -3.29 7.53 8.30
C ALA A 275 -4.66 8.00 8.81
N VAL A 276 -5.74 7.30 8.42
CA VAL A 276 -7.11 7.55 8.91
C VAL A 276 -7.59 6.36 9.74
N PRO A 277 -8.10 6.57 10.97
CA PRO A 277 -8.56 7.83 11.56
C PRO A 277 -7.51 8.72 12.25
N SER A 278 -6.25 8.29 12.38
CA SER A 278 -5.27 8.94 13.27
C SER A 278 -4.95 10.41 12.95
N ASP A 279 -4.95 10.80 11.68
CA ASP A 279 -4.76 12.19 11.20
C ASP A 279 -6.08 12.90 10.82
N ALA A 280 -7.23 12.28 11.07
CA ALA A 280 -8.53 12.80 10.67
C ALA A 280 -8.90 14.07 11.44
N LEU A 281 -9.56 14.99 10.73
CA LEU A 281 -9.98 16.30 11.22
C LEU A 281 -11.51 16.41 11.26
N HIS A 282 -12.00 17.23 12.19
CA HIS A 282 -13.42 17.56 12.29
C HIS A 282 -13.71 18.91 11.64
N GLY A 283 -14.72 18.96 10.78
CA GLY A 283 -15.17 20.18 10.10
C GLY A 283 -15.50 19.93 8.63
N PRO A 284 -15.91 20.97 7.89
CA PRO A 284 -16.01 20.90 6.43
C PRO A 284 -14.63 20.80 5.79
N VAL A 285 -14.58 20.29 4.55
CA VAL A 285 -13.40 20.39 3.70
C VAL A 285 -13.05 21.87 3.47
N PRO A 286 -11.77 22.28 3.57
CA PRO A 286 -11.34 23.64 3.24
C PRO A 286 -11.60 24.01 1.76
N GLU A 287 -12.06 25.23 1.50
CA GLU A 287 -12.35 25.77 0.16
C GLU A 287 -11.14 25.71 -0.79
N ASP A 288 -9.92 25.81 -0.25
CA ASP A 288 -8.69 25.60 -1.02
C ASP A 288 -8.56 24.17 -1.56
N LEU A 289 -8.98 23.13 -0.83
CA LEU A 289 -8.94 21.73 -1.30
C LEU A 289 -10.04 21.43 -2.32
N ASP A 290 -11.18 22.13 -2.26
CA ASP A 290 -12.16 22.15 -3.35
C ASP A 290 -11.60 22.86 -4.60
N THR A 291 -10.92 24.00 -4.41
CA THR A 291 -10.31 24.79 -5.49
C THR A 291 -9.18 24.02 -6.19
N LEU A 292 -8.27 23.39 -5.43
CA LEU A 292 -7.20 22.55 -5.97
C LEU A 292 -7.76 21.39 -6.79
N SER A 293 -8.81 20.72 -6.29
CA SER A 293 -9.49 19.65 -7.02
C SER A 293 -10.16 20.17 -8.30
N GLY A 294 -10.93 21.25 -8.21
CA GLY A 294 -11.70 21.82 -9.33
C GLY A 294 -10.83 22.42 -10.44
N GLU A 295 -9.73 23.07 -10.08
CA GLU A 295 -8.80 23.62 -11.07
C GLU A 295 -7.87 22.54 -11.65
N ALA A 296 -7.49 21.50 -10.92
CA ALA A 296 -6.79 20.36 -11.50
C ALA A 296 -7.65 19.66 -12.58
N ASP A 297 -8.93 19.41 -12.27
CA ASP A 297 -9.96 18.98 -13.21
C ASP A 297 -10.08 19.93 -14.42
N GLY A 298 -10.18 21.23 -14.18
CA GLY A 298 -10.30 22.27 -15.21
C GLY A 298 -9.08 22.34 -16.14
N VAL A 299 -7.88 22.24 -15.58
CA VAL A 299 -6.59 22.21 -16.29
C VAL A 299 -6.48 20.96 -17.15
N PHE A 300 -6.80 19.77 -16.63
CA PHE A 300 -6.84 18.53 -17.41
C PHE A 300 -7.76 18.66 -18.65
N GLN A 301 -9.00 19.14 -18.45
CA GLN A 301 -9.96 19.32 -19.54
C GLN A 301 -9.53 20.42 -20.53
N ALA A 302 -8.87 21.47 -20.06
CA ALA A 302 -8.31 22.52 -20.92
C ALA A 302 -7.13 21.99 -21.75
N THR A 303 -6.24 21.20 -21.17
CA THR A 303 -5.10 20.54 -21.83
C THR A 303 -5.57 19.58 -22.93
N ARG A 304 -6.54 18.70 -22.65
CA ARG A 304 -7.11 17.80 -23.68
C ARG A 304 -7.76 18.59 -24.83
N SER A 305 -8.40 19.71 -24.52
CA SER A 305 -8.97 20.63 -25.51
C SER A 305 -7.95 21.54 -26.23
N ARG A 306 -6.64 21.44 -25.94
CA ARG A 306 -5.58 22.37 -26.39
C ARG A 306 -5.84 23.85 -26.03
N ARG A 307 -6.69 24.11 -25.03
CA ARG A 307 -7.05 25.44 -24.52
C ARG A 307 -5.98 25.97 -23.57
N TRP A 308 -4.73 26.03 -24.02
CA TRP A 308 -3.55 26.34 -23.20
C TRP A 308 -3.69 27.60 -22.33
N ARG A 309 -4.31 28.67 -22.85
CA ARG A 309 -4.57 29.90 -22.07
C ARG A 309 -5.47 29.64 -20.85
N VAL A 310 -6.46 28.76 -20.97
CA VAL A 310 -7.35 28.39 -19.85
C VAL A 310 -6.59 27.51 -18.86
N ALA A 311 -5.81 26.54 -19.34
CA ALA A 311 -4.95 25.72 -18.48
C ALA A 311 -3.91 26.56 -17.70
N SER A 312 -3.35 27.62 -18.31
CA SER A 312 -2.46 28.56 -17.62
C SER A 312 -3.17 29.49 -16.61
N VAL A 313 -4.48 29.70 -16.76
CA VAL A 313 -5.28 30.42 -15.73
C VAL A 313 -5.59 29.47 -14.57
N GLY A 314 -6.07 28.26 -14.84
CA GLY A 314 -6.36 27.29 -13.79
C GLY A 314 -5.12 26.93 -12.97
N LEU A 315 -3.96 26.74 -13.60
CA LEU A 315 -2.68 26.58 -12.89
C LEU A 315 -2.39 27.75 -11.92
N LYS A 316 -2.73 28.99 -12.28
CA LYS A 316 -2.50 30.16 -11.42
C LYS A 316 -3.41 30.13 -10.20
N GLU A 317 -4.70 29.89 -10.37
CA GLU A 317 -5.65 29.88 -9.25
C GLU A 317 -5.41 28.66 -8.34
N LEU A 318 -5.10 27.50 -8.93
CA LEU A 318 -4.59 26.30 -8.24
C LEU A 318 -3.33 26.61 -7.42
N SER A 319 -2.33 27.26 -8.03
CA SER A 319 -1.09 27.63 -7.31
C SER A 319 -1.37 28.60 -6.16
N ALA A 320 -2.34 29.51 -6.31
CA ALA A 320 -2.73 30.44 -5.25
C ALA A 320 -3.46 29.73 -4.08
N ALA A 321 -4.32 28.75 -4.38
CA ALA A 321 -4.96 27.91 -3.37
C ALA A 321 -3.93 27.03 -2.64
N TRP A 322 -2.92 26.48 -3.34
CA TRP A 322 -1.82 25.77 -2.70
C TRP A 322 -0.94 26.70 -1.87
N ASP A 323 -0.60 27.89 -2.38
CA ASP A 323 0.14 28.91 -1.62
C ASP A 323 -0.62 29.30 -0.34
N HIS A 324 -1.95 29.29 -0.33
CA HIS A 324 -2.74 29.55 0.87
C HIS A 324 -2.78 28.34 1.81
N TYR A 325 -3.30 27.19 1.35
CA TYR A 325 -3.49 25.99 2.15
C TYR A 325 -2.18 25.38 2.67
N GLY A 326 -1.10 25.43 1.88
CA GLY A 326 0.24 24.95 2.24
C GLY A 326 0.91 25.72 3.41
N LYS A 327 0.26 26.77 3.93
CA LYS A 327 0.64 27.47 5.17
C LYS A 327 -0.13 26.98 6.41
N SER A 328 -1.07 26.06 6.26
CA SER A 328 -1.84 25.45 7.36
C SER A 328 -1.14 24.21 7.93
N ASP A 329 -1.83 23.47 8.81
CA ASP A 329 -1.38 22.15 9.29
C ASP A 329 -1.47 21.12 8.16
N VAL A 330 -0.42 21.01 7.34
CA VAL A 330 -0.36 20.09 6.20
C VAL A 330 0.73 19.03 6.43
N PRO A 331 0.41 17.73 6.31
CA PRO A 331 1.38 16.64 6.43
C PRO A 331 2.66 16.88 5.60
N PRO A 332 3.86 16.89 6.21
CA PRO A 332 5.08 17.30 5.52
C PRO A 332 5.47 16.45 4.31
N ARG A 333 4.95 15.21 4.17
CA ARG A 333 5.14 14.36 2.97
C ARG A 333 4.24 14.82 1.83
N LEU A 334 2.92 14.82 2.03
CA LEU A 334 1.94 15.30 1.06
C LEU A 334 2.23 16.75 0.62
N ALA A 335 2.75 17.59 1.51
CA ALA A 335 3.21 18.94 1.16
C ALA A 335 4.40 18.93 0.18
N ARG A 336 5.33 17.97 0.28
CA ARG A 336 6.42 17.80 -0.71
C ARG A 336 5.89 17.20 -2.01
N GLU A 337 4.94 16.26 -1.96
CA GLU A 337 4.27 15.73 -3.15
C GLU A 337 3.53 16.83 -3.93
N MET A 338 2.69 17.64 -3.28
CA MET A 338 1.95 18.72 -3.95
C MET A 338 2.90 19.74 -4.58
N ASN A 339 3.98 20.11 -3.89
CA ASN A 339 5.04 20.96 -4.45
C ASN A 339 5.73 20.31 -5.69
N ARG A 340 5.96 18.99 -5.68
CA ARG A 340 6.47 18.26 -6.87
C ARG A 340 5.46 18.30 -8.02
N ALA A 341 4.21 17.95 -7.76
CA ALA A 341 3.15 17.86 -8.76
C ALA A 341 2.84 19.22 -9.42
N VAL A 342 2.71 20.29 -8.64
CA VAL A 342 2.52 21.67 -9.15
C VAL A 342 3.72 22.13 -9.98
N ALA A 343 4.95 21.75 -9.62
CA ALA A 343 6.15 22.05 -10.41
C ALA A 343 6.17 21.27 -11.75
N SER A 344 5.83 19.98 -11.74
CA SER A 344 5.68 19.15 -12.94
C SER A 344 4.60 19.70 -13.89
N LEU A 345 3.43 20.06 -13.36
CA LEU A 345 2.34 20.67 -14.13
C LEU A 345 2.76 22.02 -14.74
N THR A 346 3.47 22.83 -13.97
CA THR A 346 4.05 24.10 -14.43
C THR A 346 5.04 23.89 -15.58
N ALA A 347 5.88 22.84 -15.53
CA ALA A 347 6.81 22.52 -16.60
C ALA A 347 6.07 21.99 -17.86
N ALA A 348 5.11 21.09 -17.68
CA ALA A 348 4.35 20.49 -18.76
C ALA A 348 3.46 21.50 -19.52
N LEU A 349 2.84 22.45 -18.80
CA LEU A 349 2.06 23.51 -19.44
C LEU A 349 2.92 24.54 -20.19
N ARG A 350 4.21 24.70 -19.83
CA ARG A 350 5.17 25.47 -20.61
C ARG A 350 5.55 24.77 -21.91
N SER A 351 5.75 23.45 -21.89
CA SER A 351 6.08 22.66 -23.09
C SER A 351 4.89 22.43 -24.02
N ARG A 352 3.65 22.53 -23.50
CA ARG A 352 2.39 22.33 -24.24
C ARG A 352 2.24 20.91 -24.83
N HIS A 353 2.83 19.92 -24.18
CA HIS A 353 2.60 18.51 -24.51
C HIS A 353 1.34 18.01 -23.77
N GLN A 354 0.38 17.46 -24.51
CA GLN A 354 -0.95 17.16 -23.95
C GLN A 354 -0.96 16.04 -22.91
N ALA A 355 -0.20 14.96 -23.15
CA ALA A 355 -0.16 13.84 -22.21
C ALA A 355 0.58 14.20 -20.91
N PRO A 356 1.83 14.72 -20.92
CA PRO A 356 2.49 15.16 -19.70
C PRO A 356 1.73 16.23 -18.90
N ALA A 357 1.03 17.15 -19.55
CA ALA A 357 0.20 18.16 -18.85
C ALA A 357 -1.19 17.64 -18.47
N GLY A 358 -1.57 16.44 -18.93
CA GLY A 358 -2.76 15.70 -18.49
C GLY A 358 -2.44 14.92 -17.22
N THR A 359 -1.40 14.07 -17.26
CA THR A 359 -0.90 13.31 -16.11
C THR A 359 -0.49 14.25 -14.98
N ALA A 360 0.32 15.28 -15.23
CA ALA A 360 0.68 16.23 -14.15
C ALA A 360 -0.49 17.03 -13.55
N ALA A 361 -1.67 17.07 -14.21
CA ALA A 361 -2.89 17.61 -13.62
C ALA A 361 -3.65 16.55 -12.81
N ILE A 362 -3.57 15.28 -13.22
CA ILE A 362 -4.05 14.12 -12.44
C ILE A 362 -3.20 13.96 -11.17
N ASP A 363 -1.88 14.04 -11.24
CA ASP A 363 -0.96 13.95 -10.08
C ASP A 363 -1.33 14.94 -8.98
N VAL A 364 -1.56 16.21 -9.37
CA VAL A 364 -2.03 17.27 -8.46
C VAL A 364 -3.40 16.93 -7.86
N ALA A 365 -4.30 16.34 -8.66
CA ALA A 365 -5.61 15.92 -8.17
C ALA A 365 -5.53 14.72 -7.22
N GLN A 366 -4.61 13.77 -7.41
CA GLN A 366 -4.39 12.63 -6.51
C GLN A 366 -3.91 13.14 -5.14
N VAL A 367 -2.87 13.97 -5.09
CA VAL A 367 -2.37 14.54 -3.81
C VAL A 367 -3.41 15.45 -3.14
N ALA A 368 -4.26 16.13 -3.93
CA ALA A 368 -5.41 16.85 -3.38
C ALA A 368 -6.46 15.91 -2.76
N ARG A 369 -6.61 14.67 -3.22
CA ARG A 369 -7.46 13.65 -2.58
C ARG A 369 -6.82 13.07 -1.33
N ASP A 370 -5.52 12.85 -1.32
CA ASP A 370 -4.80 12.40 -0.15
C ASP A 370 -4.91 13.43 1.00
N LEU A 371 -4.82 14.73 0.69
CA LEU A 371 -5.07 15.80 1.66
C LEU A 371 -6.54 15.85 2.14
N ARG A 372 -7.51 15.50 1.28
CA ARG A 372 -8.94 15.44 1.63
C ARG A 372 -9.33 14.22 2.45
N LEU A 373 -8.54 13.14 2.43
CA LEU A 373 -8.76 11.93 3.23
C LEU A 373 -8.81 12.23 4.74
N ARG A 374 -8.23 13.34 5.20
CA ARG A 374 -8.41 13.86 6.58
C ARG A 374 -9.84 14.30 6.91
N TYR A 375 -10.68 14.61 5.93
CA TYR A 375 -12.00 15.24 6.10
C TYR A 375 -13.16 14.43 5.50
N GLU A 376 -12.89 13.60 4.49
CA GLU A 376 -13.89 12.81 3.74
C GLU A 376 -13.74 11.30 4.04
N PRO A 377 -14.81 10.49 4.02
CA PRO A 377 -14.70 9.04 4.19
C PRO A 377 -13.80 8.40 3.11
N PRO A 378 -13.00 7.36 3.43
CA PRO A 378 -12.14 6.70 2.45
C PRO A 378 -12.86 6.25 1.17
N ALA A 379 -14.12 5.79 1.28
CA ALA A 379 -14.92 5.40 0.11
C ALA A 379 -15.30 6.57 -0.81
N ASP A 380 -15.43 7.80 -0.29
CA ASP A 380 -15.63 9.01 -1.11
C ASP A 380 -14.33 9.45 -1.79
N ILE A 381 -13.19 9.23 -1.14
CA ILE A 381 -11.85 9.44 -1.69
C ILE A 381 -11.55 8.46 -2.83
N ASP A 382 -11.74 7.16 -2.62
CA ASP A 382 -11.48 6.13 -3.64
C ASP A 382 -12.47 6.25 -4.81
N LEU A 383 -13.75 6.59 -4.58
CA LEU A 383 -14.71 6.93 -5.65
C LEU A 383 -14.24 8.14 -6.50
N ALA A 384 -13.47 9.06 -5.91
CA ALA A 384 -12.83 10.15 -6.62
C ALA A 384 -11.52 9.72 -7.30
N ARG A 385 -10.69 8.88 -6.68
CA ARG A 385 -9.50 8.27 -7.33
C ARG A 385 -9.89 7.46 -8.57
N MET A 386 -11.01 6.73 -8.56
CA MET A 386 -11.53 6.07 -9.77
C MET A 386 -11.82 7.06 -10.92
N LYS A 387 -12.24 8.30 -10.62
CA LYS A 387 -12.44 9.35 -11.64
C LYS A 387 -11.11 9.87 -12.18
N LEU A 388 -10.01 9.74 -11.43
CA LEU A 388 -8.66 10.15 -11.81
C LEU A 388 -7.96 9.05 -12.63
N TRP A 389 -8.03 7.78 -12.21
CA TRP A 389 -7.54 6.65 -13.02
C TRP A 389 -8.28 6.52 -14.35
N ALA A 390 -9.61 6.67 -14.37
CA ALA A 390 -10.37 6.73 -15.62
C ALA A 390 -10.01 7.94 -16.52
N ARG A 391 -9.28 8.94 -16.01
CA ARG A 391 -8.70 10.04 -16.81
C ARG A 391 -7.27 9.76 -17.27
N GLN A 392 -6.50 8.99 -16.53
CA GLN A 392 -5.16 8.55 -16.95
C GLN A 392 -5.27 7.59 -18.15
N ILE A 393 -6.29 6.72 -18.17
CA ILE A 393 -6.66 5.91 -19.36
C ILE A 393 -6.88 6.78 -20.59
N LEU A 394 -7.45 7.99 -20.42
CA LEU A 394 -7.72 8.95 -21.48
C LEU A 394 -6.51 9.81 -21.90
N VAL A 395 -5.40 9.69 -21.17
CA VAL A 395 -4.06 10.14 -21.56
C VAL A 395 -3.36 9.04 -22.32
N ASP A 396 -3.31 7.83 -21.76
CA ASP A 396 -2.50 6.70 -22.25
C ASP A 396 -3.06 6.05 -23.51
N ALA A 397 -4.38 5.93 -23.61
CA ALA A 397 -5.02 5.61 -24.88
C ALA A 397 -4.72 6.66 -25.97
N GLY A 398 -4.57 7.94 -25.56
CA GLY A 398 -4.22 9.05 -26.45
C GLY A 398 -2.77 9.04 -26.92
N THR A 399 -1.86 8.39 -26.20
CA THR A 399 -0.45 8.17 -26.59
C THR A 399 -0.21 6.78 -27.17
N LYS A 400 -1.19 5.86 -27.05
CA LYS A 400 -1.08 4.41 -27.32
C LYS A 400 -0.10 3.69 -26.40
N ASP A 401 -0.02 4.13 -25.15
CA ASP A 401 0.65 3.40 -24.08
C ASP A 401 -0.26 2.26 -23.58
N LEU A 402 -0.10 1.07 -24.15
CA LEU A 402 -0.83 -0.13 -23.73
C LEU A 402 -0.49 -0.54 -22.29
N GLY A 403 0.72 -0.26 -21.82
CA GLY A 403 1.14 -0.60 -20.46
C GLY A 403 0.48 0.31 -19.43
N GLY A 404 0.47 1.62 -19.70
CA GLY A 404 -0.32 2.59 -18.94
C GLY A 404 -1.81 2.23 -18.93
N LEU A 405 -2.39 1.98 -20.11
CA LEU A 405 -3.79 1.56 -20.26
C LEU A 405 -4.13 0.35 -19.40
N THR A 406 -3.29 -0.69 -19.41
CA THR A 406 -3.53 -1.94 -18.66
C THR A 406 -3.39 -1.72 -17.15
N GLY A 407 -2.35 -1.02 -16.71
CA GLY A 407 -2.09 -0.74 -15.29
C GLY A 407 -3.15 0.14 -14.65
N ASP A 408 -3.65 1.15 -15.38
CA ASP A 408 -4.76 1.99 -14.93
C ASP A 408 -6.06 1.19 -14.77
N VAL A 409 -6.33 0.22 -15.67
CA VAL A 409 -7.52 -0.65 -15.60
C VAL A 409 -7.43 -1.59 -14.40
N ALA A 410 -6.29 -2.25 -14.18
CA ALA A 410 -6.07 -3.06 -12.98
C ALA A 410 -6.22 -2.23 -11.70
N THR A 411 -5.71 -0.99 -11.70
CA THR A 411 -5.86 -0.06 -10.57
C THR A 411 -7.32 0.29 -10.29
N LEU A 412 -8.15 0.48 -11.33
CA LEU A 412 -9.59 0.70 -11.16
C LEU A 412 -10.31 -0.51 -10.54
N GLU A 413 -9.89 -1.74 -10.87
CA GLU A 413 -10.47 -2.97 -10.29
C GLU A 413 -10.13 -3.10 -8.80
N TRP A 414 -8.85 -2.93 -8.43
CA TRP A 414 -8.44 -2.92 -7.02
C TRP A 414 -9.12 -1.83 -6.20
N THR A 415 -9.26 -0.62 -6.76
CA THR A 415 -9.99 0.49 -6.14
C THR A 415 -11.50 0.19 -6.00
N ARG A 416 -12.09 -0.53 -6.97
CA ARG A 416 -13.51 -0.92 -6.94
C ARG A 416 -13.80 -1.87 -5.78
N GLU A 417 -12.94 -2.83 -5.47
CA GLU A 417 -13.15 -3.76 -4.34
C GLU A 417 -13.19 -3.05 -2.99
N ARG A 418 -12.35 -2.01 -2.78
CA ARG A 418 -12.37 -1.18 -1.57
C ARG A 418 -13.77 -0.61 -1.32
N ILE A 419 -14.44 -0.11 -2.36
CA ILE A 419 -15.66 0.70 -2.21
C ILE A 419 -16.98 0.00 -2.54
N ALA A 420 -16.98 -1.12 -3.27
CA ALA A 420 -18.21 -1.74 -3.79
C ALA A 420 -19.27 -2.02 -2.72
N HIS A 421 -18.84 -2.38 -1.50
CA HIS A 421 -19.71 -2.62 -0.34
C HIS A 421 -20.47 -1.38 0.16
N THR A 422 -19.99 -0.17 -0.16
CA THR A 422 -20.61 1.13 0.23
C THR A 422 -21.57 1.68 -0.82
N LEU A 423 -21.57 1.12 -2.04
CA LEU A 423 -22.32 1.64 -3.17
C LEU A 423 -23.69 0.95 -3.32
N ALA A 424 -24.63 1.64 -3.96
CA ALA A 424 -25.89 1.01 -4.34
C ALA A 424 -25.62 -0.08 -5.39
N LYS A 425 -26.27 -1.26 -5.27
CA LYS A 425 -26.02 -2.42 -6.16
C LYS A 425 -26.17 -2.09 -7.66
N VAL A 426 -27.05 -1.14 -8.01
CA VAL A 426 -27.22 -0.66 -9.39
C VAL A 426 -26.00 0.09 -9.92
N ASP A 427 -25.28 0.80 -9.05
CA ASP A 427 -24.09 1.58 -9.40
C ASP A 427 -22.84 0.71 -9.43
N VAL A 428 -22.74 -0.29 -8.56
CA VAL A 428 -21.74 -1.37 -8.67
C VAL A 428 -21.86 -2.06 -10.04
N VAL A 429 -23.05 -2.54 -10.42
CA VAL A 429 -23.28 -3.17 -11.73
C VAL A 429 -22.95 -2.24 -12.90
N ARG A 430 -23.17 -0.93 -12.77
CA ARG A 430 -22.78 0.06 -13.80
C ARG A 430 -21.25 0.21 -13.90
N ILE A 431 -20.55 0.28 -12.77
CA ILE A 431 -19.07 0.33 -12.73
C ILE A 431 -18.51 -0.95 -13.36
N ASP A 432 -18.94 -2.12 -12.90
CA ASP A 432 -18.50 -3.43 -13.38
C ASP A 432 -18.72 -3.59 -14.91
N THR A 433 -19.82 -3.06 -15.44
CA THR A 433 -20.11 -3.04 -16.89
C THR A 433 -19.07 -2.21 -17.67
N HIS A 434 -18.55 -1.12 -17.11
CA HIS A 434 -17.51 -0.32 -17.76
C HIS A 434 -16.12 -0.92 -17.56
N LEU A 435 -15.82 -1.54 -16.41
CA LEU A 435 -14.56 -2.26 -16.17
C LEU A 435 -14.42 -3.46 -17.12
N LEU A 436 -15.51 -4.21 -17.36
CA LEU A 436 -15.55 -5.27 -18.37
C LEU A 436 -15.29 -4.73 -19.79
N ALA A 437 -15.85 -3.57 -20.14
CA ALA A 437 -15.60 -2.93 -21.43
C ALA A 437 -14.16 -2.39 -21.58
N LEU A 438 -13.56 -1.93 -20.48
CA LEU A 438 -12.15 -1.53 -20.44
C LEU A 438 -11.22 -2.73 -20.61
N ASN A 439 -11.44 -3.84 -19.90
CA ASN A 439 -10.70 -5.09 -20.08
C ASN A 439 -10.80 -5.63 -21.51
N GLY A 440 -12.00 -5.57 -22.13
CA GLY A 440 -12.16 -5.89 -23.55
C GLY A 440 -11.26 -5.03 -24.45
N SER A 441 -11.23 -3.71 -24.21
CA SER A 441 -10.38 -2.79 -24.98
C SER A 441 -8.87 -2.99 -24.77
N VAL A 442 -8.45 -3.47 -23.59
CA VAL A 442 -7.06 -3.89 -23.34
C VAL A 442 -6.74 -5.15 -24.15
N ALA A 443 -7.61 -6.17 -24.10
CA ALA A 443 -7.40 -7.45 -24.78
C ALA A 443 -7.42 -7.35 -26.32
N ASP A 444 -8.20 -6.43 -26.87
CA ASP A 444 -8.29 -6.16 -28.32
C ASP A 444 -7.29 -5.07 -28.80
N GLU A 445 -6.46 -4.50 -27.92
CA GLU A 445 -5.59 -3.33 -28.16
C GLU A 445 -6.33 -2.07 -28.71
N ASP A 446 -7.64 -1.94 -28.46
CA ASP A 446 -8.48 -0.86 -28.98
C ASP A 446 -8.52 0.36 -28.04
N PHE A 447 -7.53 1.22 -28.20
CA PHE A 447 -7.42 2.51 -27.50
C PHE A 447 -8.63 3.45 -27.67
N GLU A 448 -9.40 3.35 -28.77
CA GLU A 448 -10.59 4.19 -28.99
C GLU A 448 -11.82 3.62 -28.23
N ALA A 449 -11.96 2.28 -28.17
CA ALA A 449 -12.91 1.62 -27.29
C ALA A 449 -12.58 1.89 -25.82
N GLY A 450 -11.32 1.80 -25.41
CA GLY A 450 -10.87 2.13 -24.05
C GLY A 450 -11.14 3.58 -23.68
N SER A 451 -10.81 4.51 -24.59
CA SER A 451 -11.19 5.92 -24.45
C SER A 451 -12.71 6.14 -24.34
N THR A 452 -13.51 5.33 -25.03
CA THR A 452 -14.97 5.41 -24.98
C THR A 452 -15.53 4.85 -23.67
N ALA A 453 -15.01 3.73 -23.18
CA ALA A 453 -15.42 3.11 -21.92
C ALA A 453 -15.03 3.99 -20.71
N ALA A 454 -13.81 4.53 -20.69
CA ALA A 454 -13.34 5.44 -19.65
C ALA A 454 -14.20 6.72 -19.55
N GLN A 455 -14.62 7.31 -20.67
CA GLN A 455 -15.55 8.45 -20.67
C GLN A 455 -16.93 8.09 -20.08
N ARG A 456 -17.45 6.88 -20.34
CA ARG A 456 -18.71 6.40 -19.76
C ARG A 456 -18.57 6.11 -18.26
N LEU A 457 -17.42 5.60 -17.83
CA LEU A 457 -17.10 5.39 -16.42
C LEU A 457 -17.04 6.73 -15.66
N ILE A 458 -16.31 7.74 -16.16
CA ILE A 458 -16.29 9.10 -15.56
C ILE A 458 -17.70 9.67 -15.43
N HIS A 459 -18.53 9.56 -16.47
CA HIS A 459 -19.92 10.05 -16.42
C HIS A 459 -20.77 9.31 -15.37
N THR A 460 -20.59 7.99 -15.26
CA THR A 460 -21.26 7.14 -14.27
C THR A 460 -20.84 7.51 -12.85
N LEU A 461 -19.54 7.56 -12.58
CA LEU A 461 -18.98 7.94 -11.28
C LEU A 461 -19.38 9.36 -10.87
N ALA A 462 -19.61 10.28 -11.82
CA ALA A 462 -20.11 11.63 -11.57
C ALA A 462 -21.60 11.68 -11.15
N GLY A 463 -22.38 10.62 -11.46
CA GLY A 463 -23.77 10.47 -11.01
C GLY A 463 -23.96 9.75 -9.67
N ILE A 464 -22.90 9.16 -9.12
CA ILE A 464 -22.93 8.46 -7.84
C ILE A 464 -22.81 9.48 -6.69
N GLY A 465 -23.83 9.54 -5.84
CA GLY A 465 -23.82 10.37 -4.63
C GLY A 465 -22.85 9.83 -3.58
N SER A 466 -22.11 10.73 -2.95
CA SER A 466 -21.13 10.43 -1.90
C SER A 466 -21.78 9.65 -0.73
N ALA A 467 -21.00 8.81 -0.05
CA ALA A 467 -21.40 8.13 1.18
C ALA A 467 -21.82 9.13 2.25
N SER A 468 -21.17 10.29 2.33
CA SER A 468 -21.54 11.42 3.19
C SER A 468 -22.90 12.07 2.87
N THR A 469 -23.64 11.58 1.86
CA THR A 469 -24.97 12.06 1.46
C THR A 469 -26.07 11.00 1.54
N ARG A 470 -25.81 9.86 2.19
CA ARG A 470 -26.72 8.71 2.30
C ARG A 470 -26.92 8.23 3.73
#